data_AF-A0A940UVY1-F1
#
_entry.id   AF-A0A940UVY1-F1
#
_cell.length_a   1.000
_cell.length_b   1.000
_cell.length_c   1.000
_cell.angle_alpha   90.00
_cell.angle_beta   90.00
_cell.angle_gamma   90.00
#
_symmetry.space_group_name_H-M   'P 1'
#
loop_
_entity.id
_entity.type
_entity.pdbx_description
1 polymer ?
#
loop_
_entity_poly.entity_id
_entity_poly.type
_entity_poly.pdbx_seq_one_letter_code
_entity_poly.pdbx_strand_id
1 'polypeptide(L)'
;MNSKLIGRVYRACLLVVVILLTGVAAGCAHRIYAPIQPAGWSAQPIVSMCRFAPDADLDPATGTPVGDEGYYLYILNEAANWDFSDASLLVFSIWRRPWAHSWIILESPGSRLEFGHTGDFGLKTPRYHEGVMQRGRTGDPNPIAYLWQTMSDGQFQKGKPNRPPTFVWRMPITQRRYQLIYEHVMQRKYDQFGLRSNNCTDMVIETAALAGINLIHRMRVT
;
A
#
# COMPACT_ATOMS: atom_id res chain seq x y z
N MET A 1 54.87 -10.80 11.65
CA MET A 1 53.42 -11.00 11.91
C MET A 1 52.62 -10.25 10.85
N ASN A 2 51.75 -10.94 10.11
CA ASN A 2 51.25 -10.49 8.81
C ASN A 2 49.94 -9.70 8.97
N SER A 3 50.02 -8.35 8.95
CA SER A 3 48.89 -7.43 9.20
C SER A 3 47.68 -7.63 8.28
N LYS A 4 47.90 -8.22 7.09
CA LYS A 4 46.84 -8.57 6.14
C LYS A 4 45.92 -9.70 6.60
N LEU A 5 46.44 -10.65 7.39
CA LEU A 5 45.64 -11.77 7.91
C LEU A 5 44.71 -11.29 9.04
N ILE A 6 45.24 -10.41 9.91
CA ILE A 6 44.49 -9.80 11.02
C ILE A 6 43.34 -8.93 10.48
N GLY A 7 43.57 -8.16 9.42
CA GLY A 7 42.52 -7.35 8.78
C GLY A 7 41.40 -8.18 8.14
N ARG A 8 41.70 -9.37 7.59
CA ARG A 8 40.68 -10.27 7.01
C ARG A 8 39.85 -10.96 8.08
N VAL A 9 40.47 -11.38 9.17
CA VAL A 9 39.77 -11.97 10.33
C VAL A 9 38.88 -10.92 11.00
N TYR A 10 39.38 -9.68 11.16
CA TYR A 10 38.58 -8.59 11.72
C TYR A 10 37.36 -8.24 10.86
N ARG A 11 37.52 -8.23 9.52
CA ARG A 11 36.39 -8.04 8.59
C ARG A 11 35.37 -9.17 8.64
N ALA A 12 35.82 -10.42 8.75
CA ALA A 12 34.92 -11.57 8.87
C ALA A 12 34.16 -11.57 10.20
N CYS A 13 34.84 -11.26 11.32
CA CYS A 13 34.21 -11.11 12.62
C CYS A 13 33.22 -9.94 12.64
N LEU A 14 33.54 -8.80 12.02
CA LEU A 14 32.63 -7.66 11.92
C LEU A 14 31.36 -8.04 11.14
N LEU A 15 31.49 -8.79 10.04
CA LEU A 15 30.37 -9.26 9.24
C LEU A 15 29.47 -10.23 10.01
N VAL A 16 30.07 -11.14 10.79
CA VAL A 16 29.34 -12.07 11.67
C VAL A 16 28.65 -11.33 12.82
N VAL A 17 29.28 -10.30 13.39
CA VAL A 17 28.69 -9.45 14.43
C VAL A 17 27.53 -8.62 13.86
N VAL A 18 27.62 -8.09 12.65
CA VAL A 18 26.52 -7.39 11.99
C VAL A 18 25.36 -8.34 11.69
N ILE A 19 25.63 -9.56 11.23
CA ILE A 19 24.60 -10.59 11.00
C ILE A 19 23.92 -11.03 12.30
N LEU A 20 24.68 -11.18 13.40
CA LEU A 20 24.15 -11.51 14.73
C LEU A 20 23.37 -10.35 15.36
N LEU A 21 23.82 -9.11 15.19
CA LEU A 21 23.10 -7.91 15.68
C LEU A 21 21.80 -7.66 14.89
N THR A 22 21.73 -8.06 13.62
CA THR A 22 20.46 -8.11 12.88
C THR A 22 19.53 -9.26 13.30
N GLY A 23 20.01 -10.22 14.11
CA GLY A 23 19.26 -11.40 14.52
C GLY A 23 18.70 -11.41 15.96
N VAL A 24 19.09 -10.48 16.85
CA VAL A 24 18.84 -10.61 18.31
C VAL A 24 18.00 -9.49 18.96
N ALA A 25 17.54 -8.47 18.24
CA ALA A 25 16.61 -7.49 18.83
C ALA A 25 15.13 -7.95 18.75
N ALA A 26 14.81 -9.10 19.34
CA ALA A 26 13.45 -9.48 19.72
C ALA A 26 13.28 -9.19 21.22
N GLY A 27 12.60 -8.09 21.56
CA GLY A 27 12.22 -7.74 22.93
C GLY A 27 10.79 -7.21 22.96
N CYS A 28 9.89 -7.94 23.62
CA CYS A 28 8.49 -7.57 23.82
C CYS A 28 8.35 -6.39 24.80
N ALA A 29 7.67 -5.30 24.41
CA ALA A 29 6.84 -4.47 25.30
C ALA A 29 6.01 -3.40 24.54
N HIS A 30 4.69 -3.48 24.72
CA HIS A 30 3.68 -2.40 24.86
C HIS A 30 3.81 -1.08 24.06
N ARG A 31 2.90 -0.97 23.08
CA ARG A 31 2.11 0.19 22.60
C ARG A 31 2.36 1.62 23.16
N ILE A 32 2.35 2.58 22.20
CA ILE A 32 1.92 4.01 22.20
C ILE A 32 3.03 5.08 22.04
N TYR A 33 3.11 5.62 20.80
CA TYR A 33 3.59 6.93 20.29
C TYR A 33 5.01 7.50 20.60
N ALA A 34 5.52 8.20 19.59
CA ALA A 34 6.93 8.41 19.23
C ALA A 34 7.68 9.55 19.96
N PRO A 35 9.02 9.42 20.10
CA PRO A 35 9.93 10.56 20.09
C PRO A 35 10.52 10.78 18.69
N ILE A 36 10.49 12.03 18.25
CA ILE A 36 11.12 12.57 17.04
C ILE A 36 12.65 12.36 17.13
N GLN A 37 13.30 11.90 16.06
CA GLN A 37 14.76 11.77 15.97
C GLN A 37 15.34 12.38 14.68
N PRO A 38 16.64 12.76 14.67
CA PRO A 38 17.20 13.84 13.85
C PRO A 38 17.40 13.53 12.36
N ALA A 39 17.02 12.33 11.91
CA ALA A 39 17.23 11.87 10.53
C ALA A 39 16.10 12.26 9.57
N GLY A 40 15.08 12.98 10.03
CA GLY A 40 14.13 13.69 9.16
C GLY A 40 13.17 12.80 8.37
N TRP A 41 12.85 11.59 8.84
CA TRP A 41 11.78 10.76 8.27
C TRP A 41 10.94 10.10 9.38
N SER A 42 9.65 10.40 9.43
CA SER A 42 8.64 9.73 10.27
C SER A 42 7.49 9.23 9.39
N ALA A 43 7.19 7.93 9.46
CA ALA A 43 5.99 7.35 8.89
C ALA A 43 5.06 6.88 10.02
N GLN A 44 3.89 7.50 10.16
CA GLN A 44 2.92 7.15 11.18
C GLN A 44 1.97 6.06 10.63
N PRO A 45 1.65 5.00 11.40
CA PRO A 45 0.68 4.01 10.98
C PRO A 45 -0.69 4.67 10.77
N ILE A 46 -1.29 4.42 9.62
CA ILE A 46 -2.63 4.92 9.30
C ILE A 46 -3.63 4.02 10.02
N VAL A 47 -4.34 4.58 10.99
CA VAL A 47 -5.65 4.04 11.34
C VAL A 47 -6.56 4.36 10.17
N SER A 48 -7.03 3.36 9.43
CA SER A 48 -8.07 3.53 8.41
C SER A 48 -9.36 3.98 9.09
N MET A 49 -9.48 5.28 9.35
CA MET A 49 -10.71 5.88 9.80
C MET A 49 -11.62 6.07 8.58
N CYS A 50 -12.80 5.46 8.65
CA CYS A 50 -13.87 5.63 7.68
C CYS A 50 -14.88 6.64 8.26
N ARG A 51 -15.33 7.59 7.44
CA ARG A 51 -16.46 8.47 7.77
C ARG A 51 -17.45 8.43 6.64
N PHE A 52 -18.74 8.30 6.95
CA PHE A 52 -19.77 8.48 5.92
C PHE A 52 -19.83 9.94 5.47
N ALA A 53 -20.00 10.14 4.17
CA ALA A 53 -20.27 11.44 3.60
C ALA A 53 -21.70 11.90 3.97
N PRO A 54 -22.00 13.21 3.95
CA PRO A 54 -23.35 13.71 4.26
C PRO A 54 -24.45 13.15 3.34
N ASP A 55 -24.08 12.74 2.12
CA ASP A 55 -24.97 12.16 1.12
C ASP A 55 -24.95 10.62 1.12
N ALA A 56 -24.32 9.98 2.12
CA ALA A 56 -24.31 8.54 2.23
C ALA A 56 -25.73 7.98 2.40
N ASP A 57 -26.02 6.89 1.70
CA ASP A 57 -27.27 6.16 1.81
C ASP A 57 -27.27 5.38 3.14
N LEU A 58 -27.74 6.02 4.22
CA LEU A 58 -27.78 5.47 5.57
C LEU A 58 -29.23 5.33 6.06
N ASP A 59 -29.50 4.28 6.82
CA ASP A 59 -30.73 4.16 7.62
C ASP A 59 -30.72 5.27 8.69
N PRO A 60 -31.73 6.17 8.73
CA PRO A 60 -31.78 7.25 9.71
C PRO A 60 -31.85 6.78 11.18
N ALA A 61 -32.38 5.59 11.44
CA ALA A 61 -32.55 5.06 12.78
C ALA A 61 -31.25 4.45 13.34
N THR A 62 -30.46 3.79 12.48
CA THR A 62 -29.29 3.01 12.90
C THR A 62 -27.96 3.64 12.47
N GLY A 63 -27.99 4.56 11.50
CA GLY A 63 -26.79 5.12 10.88
C GLY A 63 -26.00 4.11 10.05
N THR A 64 -26.57 2.95 9.71
CA THR A 64 -25.89 1.92 8.92
C THR A 64 -26.13 2.09 7.42
N PRO A 65 -25.18 1.71 6.55
CA PRO A 65 -25.39 1.73 5.10
C PRO A 65 -26.60 0.91 4.67
N VAL A 66 -27.39 1.48 3.76
CA VAL A 66 -28.53 0.84 3.09
C VAL A 66 -28.28 0.76 1.59
N GLY A 67 -28.88 -0.25 0.96
CA GLY A 67 -28.74 -0.48 -0.47
C GLY A 67 -29.86 -1.32 -1.01
N ASP A 68 -29.90 -1.45 -2.33
CA ASP A 68 -30.89 -2.27 -3.02
C ASP A 68 -30.48 -3.75 -2.94
N GLU A 69 -31.47 -4.65 -2.95
CA GLU A 69 -31.20 -6.08 -2.85
C GLU A 69 -30.25 -6.55 -3.96
N GLY A 70 -29.21 -7.28 -3.56
CA GLY A 70 -28.21 -7.83 -4.49
C GLY A 70 -27.14 -6.85 -4.96
N TYR A 71 -27.15 -5.59 -4.50
CA TYR A 71 -26.13 -4.59 -4.83
C TYR A 71 -25.15 -4.37 -3.69
N TYR A 72 -23.87 -4.64 -3.94
CA TYR A 72 -22.82 -4.52 -2.93
C TYR A 72 -21.52 -3.98 -3.50
N LEU A 73 -20.84 -3.15 -2.71
CA LEU A 73 -19.44 -2.80 -2.89
C LEU A 73 -18.61 -3.59 -1.88
N TYR A 74 -17.57 -4.28 -2.35
CA TYR A 74 -16.55 -4.84 -1.50
C TYR A 74 -15.25 -4.08 -1.71
N ILE A 75 -14.63 -3.68 -0.61
CA ILE A 75 -13.29 -3.10 -0.58
C ILE A 75 -12.36 -4.12 0.05
N LEU A 76 -11.35 -4.53 -0.71
CA LEU A 76 -10.41 -5.55 -0.33
C LEU A 76 -9.02 -4.93 -0.20
N ASN A 77 -8.28 -5.34 0.82
CA ASN A 77 -6.92 -4.90 1.03
C ASN A 77 -6.04 -6.08 1.45
N GLU A 78 -4.87 -6.17 0.82
CA GLU A 78 -3.72 -6.92 1.28
C GLU A 78 -2.72 -5.93 1.89
N ALA A 79 -2.65 -5.90 3.21
CA ALA A 79 -1.69 -5.11 3.94
C ALA A 79 -0.32 -5.80 3.90
N ALA A 80 0.72 -5.05 3.54
CA ALA A 80 2.09 -5.54 3.59
C ALA A 80 2.65 -5.61 5.02
N ASN A 81 2.03 -4.91 5.97
CA ASN A 81 2.50 -4.77 7.36
C ASN A 81 3.97 -4.33 7.43
N TRP A 82 4.34 -3.32 6.62
CA TRP A 82 5.66 -2.70 6.68
C TRP A 82 5.89 -2.08 8.06
N ASP A 83 7.10 -2.25 8.56
CA ASP A 83 7.52 -1.74 9.86
C ASP A 83 8.08 -0.34 9.70
N PHE A 84 7.31 0.65 10.14
CA PHE A 84 7.68 2.06 10.04
C PHE A 84 8.42 2.59 11.27
N SER A 85 8.78 1.73 12.24
CA SER A 85 9.42 2.16 13.49
C SER A 85 10.86 2.64 13.31
N ASP A 86 11.56 2.13 12.29
CA ASP A 86 12.93 2.49 11.93
C ASP A 86 13.19 2.34 10.42
N ALA A 87 14.12 3.12 9.86
CA ALA A 87 14.42 3.09 8.42
C ALA A 87 14.98 1.73 7.96
N SER A 88 15.82 1.07 8.77
CA SER A 88 16.34 -0.25 8.44
C SER A 88 15.26 -1.33 8.52
N LEU A 89 14.37 -1.25 9.51
CA LEU A 89 13.21 -2.14 9.65
C LEU A 89 12.18 -1.92 8.54
N LEU A 90 11.99 -0.67 8.08
CA LEU A 90 11.17 -0.35 6.92
C LEU A 90 11.74 -0.99 5.65
N VAL A 91 13.02 -0.77 5.36
CA VAL A 91 13.68 -1.37 4.19
C VAL A 91 13.63 -2.89 4.26
N PHE A 92 13.88 -3.46 5.43
CA PHE A 92 13.83 -4.92 5.65
C PHE A 92 12.42 -5.49 5.48
N SER A 93 11.40 -4.84 6.02
CA SER A 93 10.01 -5.28 5.90
C SER A 93 9.47 -5.13 4.47
N ILE A 94 9.85 -4.07 3.75
CA ILE A 94 9.62 -3.93 2.30
C ILE A 94 10.33 -5.05 1.55
N TRP A 95 11.59 -5.35 1.86
CA TRP A 95 12.32 -6.43 1.20
C TRP A 95 11.66 -7.80 1.41
N ARG A 96 11.15 -8.08 2.63
CA ARG A 96 10.43 -9.34 2.93
C ARG A 96 9.06 -9.41 2.27
N ARG A 97 8.35 -8.29 2.16
CA ARG A 97 7.01 -8.23 1.58
C ARG A 97 6.88 -6.97 0.71
N PRO A 98 7.42 -6.97 -0.51
CA PRO A 98 7.54 -5.75 -1.33
C PRO A 98 6.22 -5.29 -1.93
N TRP A 99 5.12 -5.95 -1.60
CA TRP A 99 3.83 -5.73 -2.23
C TRP A 99 2.73 -5.56 -1.20
N ALA A 100 1.91 -4.55 -1.44
CA ALA A 100 0.57 -4.39 -0.89
C ALA A 100 -0.39 -4.20 -2.07
N HIS A 101 -1.67 -4.46 -1.87
CA HIS A 101 -2.65 -4.19 -2.91
C HIS A 101 -4.02 -3.88 -2.33
N SER A 102 -4.76 -3.01 -3.00
CA SER A 102 -6.16 -2.73 -2.69
C SER A 102 -6.96 -2.88 -3.97
N TRP A 103 -8.10 -3.54 -3.90
CA TRP A 103 -8.94 -3.77 -5.07
C TRP A 103 -10.39 -3.84 -4.63
N ILE A 104 -11.32 -3.89 -5.59
CA ILE A 104 -12.74 -3.91 -5.28
C ILE A 104 -13.46 -5.05 -5.97
N ILE A 105 -14.62 -5.37 -5.42
CA ILE A 105 -15.64 -6.17 -6.08
C ILE A 105 -16.90 -5.32 -6.11
N LEU A 106 -17.45 -5.16 -7.30
CA LEU A 106 -18.73 -4.52 -7.52
C LEU A 106 -19.76 -5.59 -7.91
N GLU A 107 -20.80 -5.75 -7.11
CA GLU A 107 -21.79 -6.82 -7.23
C GLU A 107 -23.18 -6.25 -7.50
N SER A 108 -23.93 -6.90 -8.39
CA SER A 108 -25.33 -6.63 -8.73
C SER A 108 -26.11 -7.95 -8.84
N PRO A 109 -27.46 -7.91 -8.93
CA PRO A 109 -28.27 -9.11 -9.17
C PRO A 109 -27.87 -9.81 -10.46
N GLY A 110 -27.07 -10.88 -10.34
CA GLY A 110 -26.62 -11.70 -11.47
C GLY A 110 -25.26 -11.35 -12.06
N SER A 111 -24.53 -10.37 -11.51
CA SER A 111 -23.16 -10.07 -11.97
C SER A 111 -22.24 -9.66 -10.83
N ARG A 112 -20.96 -9.97 -11.01
CA ARG A 112 -19.90 -9.62 -10.06
C ARG A 112 -18.64 -9.27 -10.84
N LEU A 113 -18.19 -8.04 -10.65
CA LEU A 113 -16.98 -7.51 -11.28
C LEU A 113 -15.93 -7.28 -10.21
N GLU A 114 -14.89 -8.12 -10.20
CA GLU A 114 -13.70 -7.94 -9.36
C GLU A 114 -12.60 -7.28 -10.18
N PHE A 115 -11.94 -6.24 -9.63
CA PHE A 115 -10.89 -5.53 -10.33
C PHE A 115 -10.03 -4.64 -9.42
N GLY A 116 -8.83 -4.32 -9.91
CA GLY A 116 -7.87 -3.44 -9.28
C GLY A 116 -7.11 -2.56 -10.28
N HIS A 117 -6.28 -1.67 -9.75
CA HIS A 117 -5.29 -0.93 -10.53
C HIS A 117 -3.90 -1.42 -10.18
N THR A 118 -3.16 -1.94 -11.15
CA THR A 118 -1.80 -2.43 -10.97
C THR A 118 -0.83 -1.66 -11.86
N GLY A 119 0.46 -1.72 -11.56
CA GLY A 119 1.53 -1.16 -12.37
C GLY A 119 2.88 -1.65 -11.83
N ASP A 120 3.96 -0.92 -12.08
CA ASP A 120 5.31 -1.30 -11.63
C ASP A 120 5.76 -2.64 -12.23
N PHE A 121 5.49 -2.84 -13.52
CA PHE A 121 5.80 -4.09 -14.21
C PHE A 121 7.26 -4.16 -14.65
N GLY A 122 7.90 -3.00 -14.85
CA GLY A 122 9.28 -2.91 -15.31
C GLY A 122 9.40 -2.86 -16.84
N LEU A 123 8.34 -2.47 -17.56
CA LEU A 123 8.30 -2.59 -19.03
C LEU A 123 9.14 -1.53 -19.75
N LYS A 124 9.11 -0.28 -19.27
CA LYS A 124 9.83 0.86 -19.88
C LYS A 124 10.90 1.44 -18.96
N THR A 125 10.66 1.35 -17.66
CA THR A 125 11.54 1.83 -16.58
C THR A 125 11.71 0.70 -15.57
N PRO A 126 12.82 0.64 -14.83
CA PRO A 126 12.99 -0.31 -13.73
C PRO A 126 11.82 -0.23 -12.74
N ARG A 127 11.49 -1.36 -12.11
CA ARG A 127 10.53 -1.35 -11.01
C ARG A 127 11.01 -0.47 -9.87
N TYR A 128 10.11 -0.05 -8.97
CA TYR A 128 10.48 0.83 -7.85
C TYR A 128 11.68 0.33 -7.06
N HIS A 129 11.65 -0.94 -6.64
CA HIS A 129 12.76 -1.54 -5.90
C HIS A 129 14.04 -1.67 -6.74
N GLU A 130 13.91 -2.00 -8.03
CA GLU A 130 15.05 -2.11 -8.95
C GLU A 130 15.72 -0.76 -9.17
N GLY A 131 14.94 0.30 -9.38
CA GLY A 131 15.45 1.65 -9.61
C GLY A 131 16.10 2.26 -8.37
N VAL A 132 15.55 2.04 -7.17
CA VAL A 132 16.22 2.40 -5.91
C VAL A 132 17.56 1.68 -5.79
N MET A 133 17.59 0.36 -6.02
CA MET A 133 18.81 -0.44 -5.94
C MET A 133 19.84 -0.03 -7.00
N GLN A 134 19.40 0.26 -8.22
CA GLN A 134 20.25 0.74 -9.30
C GLN A 134 20.91 2.07 -8.92
N ARG A 135 20.12 3.06 -8.46
CA ARG A 135 20.65 4.35 -8.01
C ARG A 135 21.63 4.22 -6.86
N GLY A 136 21.35 3.33 -5.90
CA GLY A 136 22.28 3.03 -4.81
C GLY A 136 23.61 2.46 -5.30
N ARG A 137 23.56 1.52 -6.26
CA ARG A 137 24.76 0.93 -6.88
C ARG A 137 25.58 1.94 -7.69
N THR A 138 24.94 2.93 -8.30
CA THR A 138 25.62 3.99 -9.06
C THR A 138 26.09 5.16 -8.19
N GLY A 139 25.89 5.11 -6.88
CA GLY A 139 26.31 6.17 -5.95
C GLY A 139 25.47 7.44 -6.01
N ASP A 140 24.20 7.35 -6.42
CA ASP A 140 23.26 8.48 -6.35
C ASP A 140 23.13 8.94 -4.89
N PRO A 141 23.24 10.25 -4.59
CA PRO A 141 23.13 10.76 -3.23
C PRO A 141 21.72 10.60 -2.63
N ASN A 142 20.70 10.34 -3.46
CA ASN A 142 19.32 10.12 -3.05
C ASN A 142 18.63 9.03 -3.90
N PRO A 143 18.97 7.74 -3.67
CA PRO A 143 18.38 6.64 -4.43
C PRO A 143 16.87 6.45 -4.16
N ILE A 144 16.41 6.85 -2.96
CA ILE A 144 15.01 6.76 -2.54
C ILE A 144 14.10 7.68 -3.37
N ALA A 145 14.63 8.78 -3.93
CA ALA A 145 13.85 9.66 -4.81
C ALA A 145 13.28 8.93 -6.04
N TYR A 146 13.81 7.76 -6.41
CA TYR A 146 13.22 6.92 -7.47
C TYR A 146 11.78 6.49 -7.16
N LEU A 147 11.45 6.29 -5.87
CA LEU A 147 10.10 5.94 -5.44
C LEU A 147 9.06 6.98 -5.85
N TRP A 148 9.46 8.23 -6.11
CA TRP A 148 8.56 9.33 -6.49
C TRP A 148 8.32 9.42 -7.99
N GLN A 149 8.90 8.52 -8.79
CA GLN A 149 8.60 8.44 -10.21
C GLN A 149 7.20 7.86 -10.44
N THR A 150 6.47 8.43 -11.39
CA THR A 150 5.25 7.81 -11.93
C THR A 150 5.66 6.85 -13.02
N MET A 151 5.23 5.59 -12.90
CA MET A 151 5.42 4.58 -13.93
C MET A 151 4.35 4.73 -15.00
N SER A 152 4.72 4.58 -16.27
CA SER A 152 3.81 4.66 -17.43
C SER A 152 3.41 3.28 -17.95
N ASP A 153 3.26 2.33 -17.02
CA ASP A 153 2.90 0.95 -17.27
C ASP A 153 1.71 0.48 -16.42
N GLY A 154 0.91 1.41 -15.88
CA GLY A 154 -0.28 1.04 -15.13
C GLY A 154 -1.34 0.34 -16.00
N GLN A 155 -2.18 -0.49 -15.38
CA GLN A 155 -3.21 -1.28 -16.05
C GLN A 155 -4.44 -1.50 -15.16
N PHE A 156 -5.60 -1.57 -15.82
CA PHE A 156 -6.83 -2.11 -15.23
C PHE A 156 -6.70 -3.63 -15.12
N GLN A 157 -6.68 -4.15 -13.90
CA GLN A 157 -6.62 -5.58 -13.64
C GLN A 157 -8.03 -6.11 -13.39
N LYS A 158 -8.56 -6.92 -14.31
CA LYS A 158 -9.82 -7.65 -14.11
C LYS A 158 -9.56 -8.98 -13.41
N GLY A 159 -10.42 -9.30 -12.45
CA GLY A 159 -10.40 -10.55 -11.68
C GLY A 159 -9.62 -10.44 -10.38
N LYS A 160 -9.68 -11.53 -9.61
CA LYS A 160 -9.00 -11.66 -8.33
C LYS A 160 -7.47 -11.57 -8.52
N PRO A 161 -6.76 -10.65 -7.84
CA PRO A 161 -5.32 -10.78 -7.73
C PRO A 161 -5.04 -12.11 -7.03
N ASN A 162 -4.08 -12.92 -7.51
CA ASN A 162 -3.73 -14.24 -6.94
C ASN A 162 -3.13 -14.13 -5.52
N ARG A 163 -3.86 -13.49 -4.61
CA ARG A 163 -3.45 -13.03 -3.29
C ARG A 163 -4.67 -13.01 -2.38
N PRO A 164 -4.59 -13.55 -1.16
CA PRO A 164 -5.68 -13.46 -0.20
C PRO A 164 -5.75 -12.05 0.40
N PRO A 165 -6.95 -11.44 0.50
CA PRO A 165 -7.10 -10.19 1.24
C PRO A 165 -6.83 -10.43 2.73
N THR A 166 -6.15 -9.49 3.38
CA THR A 166 -6.03 -9.44 4.85
C THR A 166 -7.21 -8.72 5.48
N PHE A 167 -7.94 -7.93 4.69
CA PHE A 167 -9.13 -7.21 5.10
C PHE A 167 -10.15 -7.18 3.96
N VAL A 168 -11.42 -7.38 4.29
CA VAL A 168 -12.55 -7.24 3.38
C VAL A 168 -13.64 -6.46 4.09
N TRP A 169 -14.12 -5.41 3.45
CA TRP A 169 -15.31 -4.71 3.88
C TRP A 169 -16.38 -4.82 2.80
N ARG A 170 -17.55 -5.31 3.18
CA ARG A 170 -18.72 -5.42 2.32
C ARG A 170 -19.74 -4.37 2.74
N MET A 171 -20.22 -3.58 1.80
CA MET A 171 -21.22 -2.56 2.03
C MET A 171 -22.38 -2.69 1.04
N PRO A 172 -23.65 -2.71 1.50
CA PRO A 172 -24.78 -2.56 0.60
C PRO A 172 -24.74 -1.19 -0.07
N ILE A 173 -25.10 -1.14 -1.36
CA ILE A 173 -25.19 0.12 -2.13
C ILE A 173 -26.50 0.14 -2.91
N THR A 174 -26.97 1.32 -3.27
CA THR A 174 -28.09 1.44 -4.21
C THR A 174 -27.65 1.10 -5.63
N GLN A 175 -28.60 0.70 -6.49
CA GLN A 175 -28.38 0.50 -7.92
C GLN A 175 -27.80 1.75 -8.59
N ARG A 176 -28.23 2.94 -8.13
CA ARG A 176 -27.69 4.22 -8.61
C ARG A 176 -26.21 4.34 -8.28
N ARG A 177 -25.80 4.08 -7.03
CA ARG A 177 -24.39 4.12 -6.61
C ARG A 177 -23.55 3.08 -7.36
N TYR A 178 -24.10 1.88 -7.58
CA TYR A 178 -23.47 0.86 -8.42
C TYR A 178 -23.16 1.40 -9.82
N GLN A 179 -24.13 2.03 -10.49
CA GLN A 179 -23.96 2.54 -11.85
C GLN A 179 -22.89 3.64 -11.90
N LEU A 180 -22.92 4.57 -10.94
CA LEU A 180 -21.92 5.64 -10.83
C LEU A 180 -20.50 5.08 -10.65
N ILE A 181 -20.34 4.09 -9.77
CA ILE A 181 -19.05 3.44 -9.54
C ILE A 181 -18.58 2.70 -10.79
N TYR A 182 -19.49 1.95 -11.43
CA TYR A 182 -19.17 1.19 -12.65
C TYR A 182 -18.70 2.13 -13.76
N GLU A 183 -19.42 3.21 -14.03
CA GLU A 183 -19.06 4.21 -15.04
C GLU A 183 -17.72 4.86 -14.73
N HIS A 184 -17.51 5.32 -13.49
CA HIS A 184 -16.24 5.92 -13.05
C HIS A 184 -15.07 4.98 -13.33
N VAL A 185 -15.17 3.72 -12.90
CA VAL A 185 -14.09 2.75 -13.02
C VAL A 185 -13.80 2.42 -14.48
N MET A 186 -14.83 2.25 -15.32
CA MET A 186 -14.64 1.93 -16.73
C MET A 186 -14.04 3.09 -17.53
N GLN A 187 -14.27 4.33 -17.09
CA GLN A 187 -13.76 5.54 -17.74
C GLN A 187 -12.42 6.04 -17.17
N ARG A 188 -12.06 5.59 -15.96
CA ARG A 188 -10.80 5.95 -15.30
C ARG A 188 -9.60 5.56 -16.17
N LYS A 189 -8.60 6.43 -16.23
CA LYS A 189 -7.33 6.12 -16.89
C LYS A 189 -6.43 5.32 -15.95
N TYR A 190 -5.85 4.24 -16.46
CA TYR A 190 -4.99 3.33 -15.69
C TYR A 190 -3.55 3.32 -16.20
N ASP A 191 -3.19 4.08 -17.23
CA ASP A 191 -1.87 4.03 -17.88
C ASP A 191 -0.70 4.50 -17.00
N GLN A 192 -1.00 5.16 -15.88
CA GLN A 192 -0.02 5.66 -14.93
C GLN A 192 -0.16 4.98 -13.58
N PHE A 193 0.98 4.64 -12.96
CA PHE A 193 1.03 4.08 -11.61
C PHE A 193 2.08 4.78 -10.75
N GLY A 194 1.67 5.37 -9.63
CA GLY A 194 2.54 6.14 -8.72
C GLY A 194 2.35 5.73 -7.26
N LEU A 195 3.42 5.67 -6.46
CA LEU A 195 3.27 5.39 -5.02
C LEU A 195 2.45 6.44 -4.25
N ARG A 196 2.38 7.68 -4.76
CA ARG A 196 1.65 8.79 -4.13
C ARG A 196 0.34 9.15 -4.83
N SER A 197 0.11 8.62 -6.03
CA SER A 197 -1.03 8.99 -6.88
C SER A 197 -1.21 7.97 -7.99
N ASN A 198 -2.43 7.86 -8.51
CA ASN A 198 -2.80 6.93 -9.57
C ASN A 198 -2.42 5.48 -9.23
N ASN A 199 -2.70 4.99 -8.03
CA ASN A 199 -2.46 3.58 -7.68
C ASN A 199 -3.75 2.85 -7.30
N CYS A 200 -3.57 1.61 -6.84
CA CYS A 200 -4.63 0.73 -6.36
C CYS A 200 -5.45 1.33 -5.20
N THR A 201 -4.80 2.10 -4.33
CA THR A 201 -5.44 2.74 -3.19
C THR A 201 -6.30 3.90 -3.66
N ASP A 202 -5.75 4.81 -4.49
CA ASP A 202 -6.52 5.95 -5.04
C ASP A 202 -7.82 5.51 -5.72
N MET A 203 -7.75 4.48 -6.57
CA MET A 203 -8.93 3.88 -7.21
C MET A 203 -9.99 3.43 -6.18
N VAL A 204 -9.56 2.74 -5.13
CA VAL A 204 -10.46 2.27 -4.05
C VAL A 204 -11.10 3.45 -3.32
N ILE A 205 -10.35 4.53 -3.08
CA ILE A 205 -10.85 5.71 -2.36
C ILE A 205 -11.82 6.52 -3.20
N GLU A 206 -11.49 6.75 -4.48
CA GLU A 206 -12.40 7.38 -5.43
C GLU A 206 -13.72 6.60 -5.49
N THR A 207 -13.64 5.27 -5.56
CA THR A 207 -14.81 4.39 -5.58
C THR A 207 -15.60 4.44 -4.27
N ALA A 208 -14.91 4.40 -3.13
CA ALA A 208 -15.54 4.50 -1.82
C ALA A 208 -16.27 5.85 -1.66
N ALA A 209 -15.68 6.94 -2.14
CA ALA A 209 -16.30 8.26 -2.12
C ALA A 209 -17.59 8.30 -2.93
N LEU A 210 -17.60 7.66 -4.11
CA LEU A 210 -18.83 7.51 -4.91
C LEU A 210 -19.91 6.70 -4.19
N ALA A 211 -19.51 5.80 -3.29
CA ALA A 211 -20.41 5.05 -2.41
C ALA A 211 -20.81 5.81 -1.12
N GLY A 212 -20.45 7.09 -1.00
CA GLY A 212 -20.74 7.89 0.20
C GLY A 212 -19.77 7.64 1.36
N ILE A 213 -18.58 7.11 1.11
CA ILE A 213 -17.58 6.82 2.14
C ILE A 213 -16.30 7.62 1.94
N ASN A 214 -15.88 8.32 2.99
CA ASN A 214 -14.56 8.94 3.06
C ASN A 214 -13.56 7.99 3.74
N LEU A 215 -12.69 7.38 2.94
CA LEU A 215 -11.56 6.58 3.42
C LEU A 215 -10.34 7.47 3.67
N ILE A 216 -9.89 7.54 4.93
CA ILE A 216 -8.67 8.26 5.29
C ILE A 216 -7.46 7.33 5.10
N HIS A 217 -6.60 7.65 4.14
CA HIS A 217 -5.47 6.81 3.71
C HIS A 217 -4.14 7.59 3.64
N ARG A 218 -3.87 8.50 4.59
CA ARG A 218 -2.70 9.39 4.48
C ARG A 218 -1.43 8.79 5.05
N MET A 219 -0.49 8.36 4.21
CA MET A 219 0.89 8.16 4.67
C MET A 219 1.56 9.52 4.74
N ARG A 220 1.77 10.03 5.96
CA ARG A 220 2.65 11.18 6.17
C ARG A 220 4.07 10.65 6.31
N VAL A 221 4.89 10.96 5.32
CA VAL A 221 6.34 10.73 5.33
C VAL A 221 6.97 12.11 5.40
N THR A 222 7.36 12.53 6.60
CA THR A 222 7.99 13.85 6.87
C THR A 222 9.42 13.70 7.27
#